data_AF-A0A938LJV8-F1
#
_entry.id   AF-A0A938LJV8-F1
#
_cell.length_a   1.000
_cell.length_b   1.000
_cell.length_c   1.000
_cell.angle_alpha   90.00
_cell.angle_beta   90.00
_cell.angle_gamma   90.00
#
_symmetry.space_group_name_H-M   'P 1'
#
loop_
_entity.id
_entity.type
_entity.pdbx_description
1 polymer ?
#
loop_
_entity_poly.entity_id
_entity_poly.type
_entity_poly.pdbx_seq_one_letter_code
_entity_poly.pdbx_strand_id
1 'polypeptide(L)'
;MFTKRGAVQYVIMFFSFWSGMILIVKHSKLGLQRKALGINLLPPEDPGFVLTPASAEQVLESLFRTVDDPRRFLLTKRVHDALANLKNIGRVGDVDEILRTQAENDEGVVDSSYTLVRGLIWAIPVLGFIGTVQGLSKALGSFWGVVSHANEIGEMRSALQGVTGGLATAFETTLVGLVAALAIHLVMILIKRREEQFLDACKDYCQKYVVGRLRLVAVQEESKE
;
A
#
# COMPACT_ATOMS: atom_id res chain seq x y z
N MET A 1 17.11 27.67 -1.76
CA MET A 1 18.21 26.98 -1.04
C MET A 1 18.29 25.48 -1.37
N PHE A 2 17.17 24.78 -1.66
CA PHE A 2 17.14 23.33 -1.95
C PHE A 2 17.33 22.92 -3.43
N THR A 3 17.44 23.85 -4.38
CA THR A 3 17.45 23.56 -5.84
C THR A 3 18.78 23.89 -6.53
N LYS A 4 19.91 23.90 -5.81
CA LYS A 4 21.22 24.25 -6.40
C LYS A 4 22.32 23.22 -6.15
N ARG A 5 21.97 21.99 -5.75
CA ARG A 5 22.94 21.00 -5.23
C ARG A 5 22.75 19.64 -5.92
N GLY A 6 23.30 19.51 -7.13
CA GLY A 6 23.48 18.23 -7.85
C GLY A 6 22.22 17.53 -8.39
N ALA A 7 22.37 16.74 -9.46
CA ALA A 7 21.27 15.98 -10.07
C ALA A 7 20.64 14.95 -9.10
N VAL A 8 21.45 14.38 -8.20
CA VAL A 8 21.04 13.34 -7.24
C VAL A 8 19.96 13.84 -6.27
N GLN A 9 20.04 15.09 -5.81
CA GLN A 9 19.05 15.65 -4.89
C GLN A 9 17.65 15.69 -5.50
N TYR A 10 17.56 16.04 -6.79
CA TYR A 10 16.29 16.07 -7.50
C TYR A 10 15.65 14.69 -7.59
N VAL A 11 16.45 13.66 -7.83
CA VAL A 11 15.96 12.27 -7.89
C VAL A 11 15.46 11.80 -6.52
N ILE A 12 16.20 12.08 -5.45
CA ILE A 12 15.79 11.74 -4.08
C ILE A 12 14.48 12.43 -3.70
N MET A 13 14.35 13.73 -4.02
CA MET A 13 13.12 14.48 -3.77
C MET A 13 11.95 13.96 -4.59
N PHE A 14 12.18 13.62 -5.86
CA PHE A 14 11.17 13.02 -6.72
C PHE A 14 10.68 11.68 -6.15
N PHE A 15 11.58 10.78 -5.75
CA PHE A 15 11.20 9.49 -5.15
C PHE A 15 10.46 9.66 -3.82
N SER A 16 10.90 10.62 -3.00
CA SER A 16 10.24 10.94 -1.73
C SER A 16 8.82 11.44 -1.95
N PHE A 17 8.64 12.40 -2.86
CA PHE A 17 7.33 12.96 -3.17
C PHE A 17 6.40 11.92 -3.81
N TRP A 18 6.92 11.13 -4.77
CA TRP A 18 6.16 10.07 -5.43
C TRP A 18 5.69 8.99 -4.46
N SER A 19 6.58 8.56 -3.55
CA SER A 19 6.23 7.62 -2.48
C SER A 19 5.15 8.20 -1.56
N GLY A 20 5.30 9.47 -1.15
CA GLY A 20 4.30 10.17 -0.35
C GLY A 20 2.93 10.25 -1.05
N MET A 21 2.91 10.57 -2.35
CA MET A 21 1.68 10.64 -3.13
C MET A 21 0.97 9.29 -3.20
N ILE A 22 1.69 8.19 -3.44
CA ILE A 22 1.11 6.84 -3.44
C ILE A 22 0.50 6.51 -2.07
N LEU A 23 1.19 6.84 -0.98
CA LEU A 23 0.69 6.60 0.37
C LEU A 23 -0.55 7.44 0.69
N ILE A 24 -0.63 8.70 0.25
CA ILE A 24 -1.82 9.55 0.41
C ILE A 24 -3.02 8.97 -0.34
N VAL A 25 -2.81 8.48 -1.56
CA VAL A 25 -3.86 7.82 -2.35
C VAL A 25 -4.34 6.55 -1.63
N LYS A 26 -3.42 5.71 -1.15
CA LYS A 26 -3.78 4.51 -0.36
C LYS A 26 -4.54 4.85 0.92
N HIS A 27 -4.09 5.87 1.65
CA HIS A 27 -4.75 6.31 2.88
C HIS A 27 -6.20 6.78 2.61
N SER A 28 -6.39 7.59 1.56
CA SER A 28 -7.71 8.07 1.14
C SER A 28 -8.61 6.92 0.69
N LYS A 29 -8.08 5.97 -0.09
CA LYS A 29 -8.81 4.78 -0.54
C LYS A 29 -9.27 3.92 0.64
N LEU A 30 -8.40 3.67 1.62
CA LEU A 30 -8.76 2.92 2.82
C LEU A 30 -9.86 3.64 3.62
N GLY A 31 -9.78 4.97 3.75
CA GLY A 31 -10.82 5.77 4.40
C GLY A 31 -12.19 5.63 3.72
N LEU A 32 -12.21 5.65 2.38
CA LEU A 32 -13.43 5.44 1.60
C LEU A 32 -13.98 4.01 1.77
N GLN A 33 -13.11 3.00 1.69
CA GLN A 33 -13.49 1.59 1.88
C GLN A 33 -14.05 1.32 3.28
N ARG A 34 -13.47 1.94 4.32
CA ARG A 34 -13.95 1.79 5.69
C ARG A 34 -15.31 2.45 5.91
N LYS A 35 -15.58 3.57 5.23
CA LYS A 35 -16.92 4.18 5.23
C LYS A 35 -17.94 3.28 4.54
N ALA A 36 -17.57 2.64 3.43
CA ALA A 36 -18.44 1.69 2.74
C ALA A 36 -18.76 0.45 3.60
N LEU A 37 -17.82 -0.03 4.43
CA LEU A 37 -18.09 -1.11 5.40
C LEU A 37 -19.14 -0.71 6.45
N GLY A 38 -19.23 0.58 6.78
CA GLY A 38 -20.24 1.12 7.70
C GLY A 38 -21.63 1.21 7.09
N ILE A 39 -21.76 1.07 5.77
CA ILE A 39 -23.04 0.90 5.08
C ILE A 39 -23.40 -0.57 5.24
N ASN A 40 -24.20 -0.90 6.25
CA ASN A 40 -24.61 -2.28 6.55
C ASN A 40 -25.20 -2.97 5.31
N LEU A 41 -24.38 -3.75 4.60
CA LEU A 41 -24.78 -4.44 3.36
C LEU A 41 -25.71 -5.64 3.60
N LEU A 42 -25.66 -6.24 4.78
CA LEU A 42 -26.67 -7.20 5.25
C LEU A 42 -27.58 -6.53 6.29
N PRO A 43 -28.91 -6.65 6.17
CA PRO A 43 -29.84 -6.15 7.18
C PRO A 43 -29.49 -6.76 8.56
N PRO A 44 -29.12 -5.94 9.56
CA PRO A 44 -28.87 -6.44 10.92
C PRO A 44 -30.15 -6.93 11.61
N GLU A 45 -31.31 -6.56 11.09
CA GLU A 45 -32.55 -6.46 11.87
C GLU A 45 -33.38 -7.73 11.93
N ASP A 46 -33.03 -8.79 11.19
CA ASP A 46 -33.82 -10.03 11.23
C ASP A 46 -32.99 -11.22 11.79
N PRO A 47 -33.18 -11.58 13.08
CA PRO A 47 -32.54 -12.73 13.72
C PRO A 47 -32.87 -14.07 13.04
N GLY A 48 -33.94 -14.10 12.23
CA GLY A 48 -34.37 -15.26 11.46
C GLY A 48 -33.88 -15.29 10.01
N PHE A 49 -33.10 -14.31 9.53
CA PHE A 49 -32.66 -14.28 8.14
C PHE A 49 -31.65 -15.40 7.86
N VAL A 50 -32.06 -16.30 6.98
CA VAL A 50 -31.26 -17.42 6.50
C VAL A 50 -30.77 -17.10 5.09
N LEU A 51 -29.46 -17.22 4.87
CA LEU A 51 -28.89 -17.22 3.52
C LEU A 51 -29.23 -18.55 2.84
N THR A 52 -30.13 -18.47 1.87
CA THR A 52 -30.45 -19.53 0.90
C THR A 52 -30.06 -19.03 -0.49
N PRO A 53 -29.91 -19.92 -1.50
CA PRO A 53 -29.63 -19.49 -2.87
C PRO A 53 -30.64 -18.45 -3.41
N ALA A 54 -31.91 -18.51 -2.98
CA ALA A 54 -32.95 -17.55 -3.36
C ALA A 54 -32.83 -16.20 -2.64
N SER A 55 -32.49 -16.19 -1.34
CA SER A 55 -32.30 -14.94 -0.60
C SER A 55 -30.94 -14.27 -0.90
N ALA A 56 -29.95 -15.04 -1.36
CA ALA A 56 -28.67 -14.52 -1.84
C ALA A 56 -28.83 -13.60 -3.05
N GLU A 57 -29.73 -13.93 -3.98
CA GLU A 57 -30.02 -13.12 -5.17
C GLU A 57 -30.66 -11.77 -4.78
N GLN A 58 -31.57 -11.77 -3.80
CA GLN A 58 -32.16 -10.54 -3.23
C GLN A 58 -31.14 -9.67 -2.49
N VAL A 59 -30.20 -10.27 -1.77
CA VAL A 59 -29.10 -9.55 -1.11
C VAL A 59 -28.14 -8.97 -2.16
N LEU A 60 -27.84 -9.71 -3.23
CA LEU A 60 -27.02 -9.25 -4.33
C LEU A 60 -27.66 -8.03 -5.02
N GLU A 61 -28.96 -8.10 -5.31
CA GLU A 61 -29.71 -7.01 -5.94
C GLU A 61 -29.79 -5.77 -5.05
N SER A 62 -29.99 -5.96 -3.73
CA SER A 62 -29.96 -4.86 -2.74
C SER A 62 -28.58 -4.20 -2.66
N LEU A 63 -27.52 -4.99 -2.82
CA LEU A 63 -26.13 -4.55 -2.84
C LEU A 63 -25.80 -3.74 -4.11
N PHE A 64 -26.30 -4.14 -5.28
CA PHE A 64 -26.21 -3.33 -6.52
C PHE A 64 -27.07 -2.05 -6.47
N ARG A 65 -28.17 -2.02 -5.71
CA ARG A 65 -28.97 -0.80 -5.50
C ARG A 65 -28.33 0.21 -4.54
N THR A 66 -27.54 -0.28 -3.59
CA THR A 66 -26.93 0.56 -2.54
C THR A 66 -25.55 1.10 -2.97
N VAL A 67 -24.86 0.40 -3.87
CA VAL A 67 -23.51 0.74 -4.31
C VAL A 67 -23.47 0.81 -5.84
N ASP A 68 -23.15 1.98 -6.41
CA ASP A 68 -23.08 2.21 -7.87
C ASP A 68 -22.15 1.23 -8.61
N ASP A 69 -21.05 0.82 -7.97
CA ASP A 69 -20.14 -0.21 -8.51
C ASP A 69 -19.58 -1.10 -7.39
N PRO A 70 -20.21 -2.25 -7.12
CA PRO A 70 -19.80 -3.23 -6.10
C PRO A 70 -18.38 -3.77 -6.27
N ARG A 71 -17.82 -3.69 -7.48
CA ARG A 71 -16.50 -4.28 -7.78
C ARG A 71 -15.34 -3.38 -7.38
N ARG A 72 -15.61 -2.11 -7.07
CA ARG A 72 -14.59 -1.14 -6.62
C ARG A 72 -14.23 -1.29 -5.14
N PHE A 73 -15.11 -1.90 -4.36
CA PHE A 73 -14.92 -2.14 -2.94
C PHE A 73 -14.57 -3.60 -2.69
N LEU A 74 -13.50 -3.83 -1.92
CA LEU A 74 -12.95 -5.16 -1.71
C LEU A 74 -13.96 -6.11 -1.02
N LEU A 75 -14.62 -5.61 0.03
CA LEU A 75 -15.65 -6.36 0.76
C LEU A 75 -16.85 -6.67 -0.15
N THR A 76 -17.35 -5.67 -0.86
CA THR A 76 -18.54 -5.81 -1.70
C THR A 76 -18.29 -6.79 -2.86
N LYS A 77 -17.08 -6.76 -3.44
CA LYS A 77 -16.63 -7.75 -4.42
C LYS A 77 -16.57 -9.16 -3.83
N ARG A 78 -15.98 -9.34 -2.64
CA ARG A 78 -15.94 -10.65 -1.95
C ARG A 78 -17.34 -11.20 -1.69
N VAL A 79 -18.22 -10.39 -1.13
CA VAL A 79 -19.61 -10.79 -0.83
C VAL A 79 -20.33 -11.14 -2.13
N HIS A 80 -20.16 -10.34 -3.18
CA HIS A 80 -20.72 -10.63 -4.50
C HIS A 80 -20.24 -11.99 -5.04
N ASP A 81 -18.93 -12.22 -5.06
CA ASP A 81 -18.35 -13.44 -5.64
C ASP A 81 -18.72 -14.69 -4.81
N ALA A 82 -18.84 -14.55 -3.49
CA ALA A 82 -19.32 -15.64 -2.62
C ALA A 82 -20.81 -15.95 -2.83
N LEU A 83 -21.66 -14.93 -2.92
CA LEU A 83 -23.11 -15.09 -3.14
C LEU A 83 -23.43 -15.57 -4.55
N ALA A 84 -22.72 -15.08 -5.57
CA ALA A 84 -22.91 -15.50 -6.96
C ALA A 84 -22.55 -16.98 -7.15
N ASN A 85 -21.52 -17.46 -6.46
CA ASN A 85 -21.16 -18.88 -6.49
C ASN A 85 -22.06 -19.76 -5.62
N LEU A 86 -22.82 -19.20 -4.67
CA LEU A 86 -23.73 -19.95 -3.80
C LEU A 86 -24.76 -20.77 -4.58
N LYS A 87 -25.25 -20.26 -5.72
CA LYS A 87 -26.23 -20.95 -6.58
C LYS A 87 -25.65 -22.19 -7.27
N ASN A 88 -24.34 -22.21 -7.48
CA ASN A 88 -23.62 -23.29 -8.14
C ASN A 88 -22.98 -24.27 -7.14
N ILE A 89 -23.02 -23.97 -5.84
CA ILE A 89 -22.32 -24.71 -4.80
C ILE A 89 -23.32 -25.44 -3.89
N GLY A 90 -23.11 -26.74 -3.73
CA GLY A 90 -24.00 -27.62 -2.96
C GLY A 90 -23.64 -27.78 -1.48
N ARG A 91 -22.56 -27.17 -0.97
CA ARG A 91 -22.07 -27.37 0.42
C ARG A 91 -21.55 -26.08 1.06
N VAL A 92 -21.83 -25.90 2.36
CA VAL A 92 -21.42 -24.71 3.14
C VAL A 92 -19.90 -24.62 3.21
N GLY A 93 -19.23 -25.77 3.35
CA GLY A 93 -17.77 -25.85 3.44
C GLY A 93 -17.07 -25.31 2.20
N ASP A 94 -17.63 -25.51 1.01
CA ASP A 94 -17.05 -25.03 -0.24
C ASP A 94 -17.13 -23.49 -0.33
N VAL A 95 -18.18 -22.88 0.24
CA VAL A 95 -18.31 -21.41 0.33
C VAL A 95 -17.30 -20.81 1.31
N ASP A 96 -17.11 -21.47 2.46
CA ASP A 96 -16.09 -21.09 3.46
C ASP A 96 -14.67 -21.16 2.86
N GLU A 97 -14.37 -22.22 2.10
CA GLU A 97 -13.08 -22.39 1.42
C GLU A 97 -12.84 -21.30 0.35
N ILE A 98 -13.85 -20.97 -0.45
CA ILE A 98 -13.75 -19.87 -1.43
C ILE A 98 -13.52 -18.54 -0.74
N LEU A 99 -14.26 -18.25 0.33
CA LEU A 99 -14.08 -17.03 1.12
C LEU A 99 -12.69 -16.95 1.74
N ARG A 100 -12.13 -18.06 2.20
CA ARG A 100 -10.75 -18.13 2.74
C ARG A 100 -9.69 -18.00 1.64
N THR A 101 -9.94 -18.52 0.44
CA THR A 101 -9.03 -18.35 -0.70
C THR A 101 -9.04 -16.89 -1.18
N GLN A 102 -10.20 -16.24 -1.22
CA GLN A 102 -10.32 -14.82 -1.51
C GLN A 102 -9.67 -13.96 -0.41
N ALA A 103 -9.93 -14.32 0.86
CA ALA A 103 -9.02 -14.23 2.01
C ALA A 103 -7.58 -13.81 1.71
N GLU A 104 -6.84 -14.86 1.39
CA GLU A 104 -5.41 -14.90 1.15
C GLU A 104 -5.04 -14.13 -0.13
N ASN A 105 -5.86 -14.20 -1.17
CA ASN A 105 -5.61 -13.47 -2.42
C ASN A 105 -5.62 -11.95 -2.22
N ASP A 106 -6.56 -11.40 -1.45
CA ASP A 106 -6.60 -9.95 -1.23
C ASP A 106 -5.47 -9.46 -0.33
N GLU A 107 -5.05 -10.27 0.65
CA GLU A 107 -3.83 -10.01 1.43
C GLU A 107 -2.60 -9.93 0.49
N GLY A 108 -2.47 -10.88 -0.44
CA GLY A 108 -1.43 -10.88 -1.45
C GLY A 108 -1.46 -9.66 -2.38
N VAL A 109 -2.66 -9.25 -2.82
CA VAL A 109 -2.83 -8.04 -3.64
C VAL A 109 -2.45 -6.77 -2.86
N VAL A 110 -2.86 -6.67 -1.60
CA VAL A 110 -2.49 -5.55 -0.73
C VAL A 110 -0.98 -5.50 -0.53
N ASP A 111 -0.32 -6.63 -0.22
CA ASP A 111 1.14 -6.66 -0.04
C ASP A 111 1.88 -6.28 -1.33
N SER A 112 1.47 -6.85 -2.46
CA SER A 112 2.04 -6.57 -3.78
C SER A 112 1.93 -5.07 -4.16
N SER A 113 0.84 -4.41 -3.75
CA SER A 113 0.66 -2.99 -4.03
C SER A 113 1.67 -2.07 -3.32
N TYR A 114 2.38 -2.55 -2.29
CA TYR A 114 3.47 -1.81 -1.63
C TYR A 114 4.85 -2.05 -2.23
N THR A 115 5.00 -3.00 -3.16
CA THR A 115 6.30 -3.37 -3.74
C THR A 115 6.99 -2.16 -4.37
N LEU A 116 6.27 -1.35 -5.14
CA LEU A 116 6.82 -0.14 -5.76
C LEU A 116 7.31 0.87 -4.72
N VAL A 117 6.50 1.15 -3.69
CA VAL A 117 6.85 2.12 -2.63
C VAL A 117 8.06 1.62 -1.82
N ARG A 118 8.11 0.33 -1.50
CA ARG A 118 9.28 -0.31 -0.85
C ARG A 118 10.54 -0.13 -1.70
N GLY A 119 10.45 -0.35 -3.01
CA GLY A 119 11.55 -0.15 -3.94
C GLY A 119 12.05 1.31 -3.96
N LEU A 120 11.14 2.28 -3.97
CA LEU A 120 11.50 3.71 -3.94
C LEU A 120 12.16 4.13 -2.63
N ILE A 121 11.61 3.70 -1.49
CA ILE A 121 12.20 3.95 -0.16
C ILE A 121 13.60 3.35 -0.07
N TRP A 122 13.79 2.13 -0.59
CA TRP A 122 15.09 1.45 -0.62
C TRP A 122 16.10 2.15 -1.53
N ALA A 123 15.66 2.74 -2.64
CA ALA A 123 16.54 3.43 -3.57
C ALA A 123 17.10 4.75 -3.00
N ILE A 124 16.40 5.42 -2.08
CA ILE A 124 16.84 6.72 -1.52
C ILE A 124 18.22 6.63 -0.82
N PRO A 125 18.47 5.70 0.11
CA PRO A 125 19.81 5.51 0.70
C PRO A 125 20.91 5.25 -0.32
N VAL A 126 20.63 4.41 -1.33
CA VAL A 126 21.59 4.06 -2.38
C VAL A 126 21.94 5.28 -3.22
N LEU A 127 20.94 6.05 -3.64
CA LEU A 127 21.14 7.32 -4.35
C LEU A 127 21.89 8.34 -3.50
N GLY A 128 21.58 8.41 -2.20
CA GLY A 128 22.30 9.26 -1.24
C GLY A 128 23.78 8.90 -1.16
N PHE A 129 24.12 7.61 -1.09
CA PHE A 129 25.50 7.14 -1.14
C PHE A 129 26.19 7.47 -2.47
N ILE A 130 25.51 7.27 -3.60
CA ILE A 130 26.04 7.68 -4.92
C ILE A 130 26.32 9.18 -4.95
N GLY A 131 25.43 10.00 -4.37
CA GLY A 131 25.60 11.45 -4.25
C GLY A 131 26.81 11.85 -3.42
N THR A 132 27.05 11.19 -2.28
CA THR A 132 28.24 11.46 -1.45
C THR A 132 29.52 11.06 -2.16
N VAL A 133 29.56 9.88 -2.82
CA VAL A 133 30.72 9.43 -3.59
C VAL A 133 31.04 10.41 -4.71
N GLN A 134 30.05 10.88 -5.47
CA GLN A 134 30.26 11.90 -6.50
C GLN A 134 30.76 13.24 -5.92
N GLY A 135 30.22 13.66 -4.77
CA GLY A 135 30.66 14.86 -4.07
C GLY A 135 32.11 14.78 -3.63
N LEU A 136 32.48 13.65 -3.01
CA LEU A 136 33.86 13.34 -2.58
C LEU A 136 34.83 13.32 -3.77
N SER A 137 34.49 12.63 -4.86
CA SER A 137 35.36 12.55 -6.05
C SER A 137 35.62 13.92 -6.67
N LYS A 138 34.60 14.79 -6.77
CA LYS A 138 34.75 16.16 -7.29
C LYS A 138 35.60 17.02 -6.36
N ALA A 139 35.36 16.93 -5.06
CA ALA A 139 36.12 17.68 -4.06
C ALA A 139 37.61 17.30 -4.11
N LEU A 140 37.93 16.00 -4.09
CA LEU A 140 39.31 15.51 -4.20
C LEU A 140 39.99 15.89 -5.53
N GLY A 141 39.27 15.80 -6.66
CA GLY A 141 39.80 16.22 -7.95
C GLY A 141 40.13 17.71 -8.01
N SER A 142 39.26 18.56 -7.47
CA SER A 142 39.50 20.01 -7.39
C SER A 142 40.68 20.36 -6.49
N PHE A 143 40.84 19.65 -5.37
CA PHE A 143 41.95 19.83 -4.45
C PHE A 143 43.28 19.48 -5.10
N TRP A 144 43.34 18.32 -5.77
CA TRP A 144 44.54 17.85 -6.45
C TRP A 144 44.96 18.81 -7.58
N GLY A 145 43.99 19.35 -8.32
CA GLY A 145 44.23 20.36 -9.36
C GLY A 145 44.88 21.63 -8.81
N VAL A 146 44.43 22.12 -7.65
CA VAL A 146 45.03 23.31 -7.02
C VAL A 146 46.39 22.97 -6.41
N VAL A 147 46.53 21.88 -5.65
CA VAL A 147 47.80 21.50 -5.00
C VAL A 147 48.93 21.24 -6.00
N SER A 148 48.62 20.71 -7.18
CA SER A 148 49.62 20.47 -8.23
C SER A 148 50.14 21.76 -8.91
N HIS A 149 49.44 22.88 -8.76
CA HIS A 149 49.77 24.16 -9.40
C HIS A 149 49.99 25.31 -8.40
N ALA A 150 49.69 25.09 -7.12
CA ALA A 150 49.73 26.13 -6.10
C ALA A 150 51.17 26.44 -5.68
N ASN A 151 51.57 27.70 -5.89
CA ASN A 151 52.87 28.23 -5.43
C ASN A 151 52.73 29.01 -4.11
N GLU A 152 51.50 29.35 -3.70
CA GLU A 152 51.20 30.15 -2.52
C GLU A 152 50.28 29.43 -1.52
N ILE A 153 50.55 29.62 -0.22
CA ILE A 153 49.77 29.03 0.88
C ILE A 153 48.29 29.46 0.86
N GLY A 154 48.00 30.67 0.34
CA GLY A 154 46.64 31.21 0.25
C GLY A 154 45.73 30.40 -0.67
N GLU A 155 46.23 29.92 -1.80
CA GLU A 155 45.48 29.10 -2.77
C GLU A 155 45.13 27.73 -2.18
N MET A 156 46.05 27.15 -1.40
CA MET A 156 45.83 25.89 -0.70
C MET A 156 44.73 26.01 0.37
N ARG A 157 44.70 27.13 1.11
CA ARG A 157 43.62 27.41 2.08
C ARG A 157 42.26 27.53 1.39
N SER A 158 42.20 28.24 0.27
CA SER A 158 40.98 28.39 -0.53
C SER A 158 40.49 27.05 -1.09
N ALA A 159 41.40 26.22 -1.60
CA ALA A 159 41.07 24.87 -2.07
C ALA A 159 40.49 23.99 -0.96
N LEU A 160 41.09 24.00 0.23
CA LEU A 160 40.56 23.25 1.39
C LEU A 160 39.18 23.73 1.81
N GLN A 161 38.91 25.04 1.78
CA GLN A 161 37.58 25.58 2.04
C GLN A 161 36.55 25.13 0.98
N GLY A 162 36.93 25.11 -0.30
CA GLY A 162 36.07 24.62 -1.38
C GLY A 162 35.73 23.12 -1.22
N VAL A 163 36.72 22.30 -0.90
CA VAL A 163 36.57 20.85 -0.65
C VAL A 163 35.64 20.59 0.51
N THR A 164 35.88 21.24 1.65
CA THR A 164 35.08 21.06 2.87
C THR A 164 33.63 21.53 2.67
N GLY A 165 33.40 22.63 1.96
CA GLY A 165 32.06 23.10 1.61
C GLY A 165 31.30 22.16 0.66
N GLY A 166 32.00 21.61 -0.34
CA GLY A 166 31.44 20.62 -1.26
C GLY A 166 31.06 19.31 -0.56
N LEU A 167 31.92 18.85 0.34
CA LEU A 167 31.69 17.65 1.15
C LEU A 167 30.53 17.83 2.12
N ALA A 168 30.48 18.96 2.84
CA ALA A 168 29.38 19.29 3.75
C ALA A 168 28.03 19.28 3.02
N THR A 169 27.99 19.87 1.83
CA THR A 169 26.79 19.88 0.97
C THR A 169 26.33 18.48 0.58
N ALA A 170 27.27 17.59 0.23
CA ALA A 170 26.95 16.22 -0.15
C ALA A 170 26.40 15.41 1.04
N PHE A 171 27.00 15.54 2.22
CA PHE A 171 26.50 14.90 3.44
C PHE A 171 25.13 15.40 3.86
N GLU A 172 24.89 16.72 3.83
CA GLU A 172 23.58 17.30 4.16
C GLU A 172 22.48 16.75 3.23
N THR A 173 22.77 16.63 1.94
CA THR A 173 21.82 16.11 0.95
C THR A 173 21.42 14.68 1.26
N THR A 174 22.39 13.84 1.61
CA THR A 174 22.15 12.45 1.98
C THR A 174 21.41 12.33 3.31
N LEU A 175 21.77 13.15 4.30
CA LEU A 175 21.08 13.19 5.59
C LEU A 175 19.60 13.52 5.41
N VAL A 176 19.28 14.57 4.64
CA VAL A 176 17.90 14.96 4.35
C VAL A 176 17.14 13.83 3.64
N GLY A 177 17.78 13.17 2.66
CA GLY A 177 17.20 12.02 1.97
C GLY A 177 16.86 10.86 2.90
N LEU A 178 17.78 10.51 3.80
CA LEU A 178 17.59 9.42 4.76
C LEU A 178 16.48 9.74 5.76
N VAL A 179 16.41 10.97 6.27
CA VAL A 179 15.34 11.40 7.17
C VAL A 179 13.99 11.33 6.48
N ALA A 180 13.90 11.78 5.22
CA ALA A 180 12.67 11.68 4.44
C ALA A 180 12.25 10.22 4.18
N ALA A 181 13.21 9.36 3.78
CA ALA A 181 12.96 7.93 3.56
C ALA A 181 12.45 7.24 4.83
N LEU A 182 13.05 7.55 5.99
CA LEU A 182 12.63 7.02 7.29
C LEU A 182 11.20 7.45 7.63
N ALA A 183 10.88 8.74 7.46
CA ALA A 183 9.54 9.26 7.73
C ALA A 183 8.48 8.60 6.82
N ILE A 184 8.78 8.46 5.52
CA ILE A 184 7.89 7.81 4.55
C ILE A 184 7.70 6.32 4.89
N HIS A 185 8.78 5.62 5.27
CA HIS A 185 8.71 4.23 5.68
C HIS A 185 7.82 4.04 6.91
N LEU A 186 7.94 4.90 7.92
CA LEU A 186 7.09 4.85 9.09
C LEU A 186 5.60 5.02 8.72
N VAL A 187 5.28 6.00 7.87
CA VAL A 187 3.91 6.22 7.37
C VAL A 187 3.40 5.00 6.59
N MET A 188 4.24 4.40 5.74
CA MET A 188 3.91 3.19 5.00
C MET A 188 3.52 2.04 5.94
N ILE A 189 4.31 1.79 7.00
CA ILE A 189 4.02 0.73 7.99
C ILE A 189 2.66 0.99 8.65
N LEU A 190 2.38 2.24 9.05
CA LEU A 190 1.11 2.60 9.68
C LEU A 190 -0.09 2.39 8.76
N ILE A 191 0.03 2.76 7.48
CA ILE A 191 -1.06 2.55 6.51
C ILE A 191 -1.24 1.06 6.21
N LYS A 192 -0.14 0.32 6.00
CA LYS A 192 -0.20 -1.13 5.75
C LYS A 192 -0.89 -1.86 6.89
N ARG A 193 -0.52 -1.56 8.13
CA ARG A 193 -1.16 -2.14 9.33
C ARG A 193 -2.67 -1.85 9.38
N ARG A 194 -3.10 -0.65 8.96
CA ARG A 194 -4.53 -0.30 8.91
C ARG A 194 -5.27 -1.00 7.77
N GLU A 195 -4.61 -1.24 6.62
CA GLU A 195 -5.17 -2.06 5.54
C GLU A 195 -5.30 -3.52 5.98
N GLU A 196 -4.30 -4.10 6.65
CA GLU A 196 -4.36 -5.46 7.22
C GLU A 196 -5.53 -5.60 8.21
N GLN A 197 -5.68 -4.68 9.16
CA GLN A 197 -6.83 -4.66 10.08
C GLN A 197 -8.18 -4.55 9.38
N PHE A 198 -8.24 -3.86 8.23
CA PHE A 198 -9.46 -3.77 7.44
C PHE A 198 -9.76 -5.10 6.73
N LEU A 199 -8.74 -5.80 6.22
CA LEU A 199 -8.91 -7.14 5.64
C LEU A 199 -9.42 -8.14 6.67
N ASP A 200 -8.87 -8.11 7.89
CA ASP A 200 -9.33 -8.94 9.01
C ASP A 200 -10.80 -8.66 9.34
N ALA A 201 -11.19 -7.38 9.45
CA ALA A 201 -12.57 -7.01 9.68
C ALA A 201 -13.52 -7.49 8.55
N CYS A 202 -13.06 -7.49 7.30
CA CYS A 202 -13.81 -8.02 6.17
C CYS A 202 -13.97 -9.54 6.26
N LYS A 203 -12.92 -10.26 6.66
CA LYS A 203 -12.94 -11.71 6.89
C LYS A 203 -13.93 -12.08 7.99
N ASP A 204 -13.87 -11.40 9.13
CA ASP A 204 -14.77 -11.60 10.26
C ASP A 204 -16.24 -11.31 9.87
N TYR A 205 -16.46 -10.25 9.07
CA TYR A 205 -17.78 -9.92 8.56
C TYR A 205 -18.34 -11.05 7.69
N CYS A 206 -17.57 -11.54 6.72
CA CYS A 206 -18.00 -12.66 5.87
C CYS A 206 -18.26 -13.92 6.70
N GLN A 207 -17.40 -14.24 7.67
CA GLN A 207 -17.59 -15.42 8.51
C GLN A 207 -18.88 -15.34 9.33
N LYS A 208 -19.12 -14.19 9.96
CA LYS A 208 -20.28 -14.01 10.85
C LYS A 208 -21.60 -13.94 10.09
N TYR A 209 -21.63 -13.20 8.98
CA TYR A 209 -22.89 -12.84 8.30
C TYR A 209 -23.17 -13.67 7.04
N VAL A 210 -22.15 -14.21 6.37
CA VAL A 210 -22.32 -15.09 5.21
C VAL A 210 -22.32 -16.53 5.67
N VAL A 211 -21.21 -17.03 6.21
CA VAL A 211 -21.07 -18.45 6.59
C VAL A 211 -21.97 -18.79 7.79
N GLY A 212 -21.96 -17.96 8.84
CA GLY A 212 -22.73 -18.21 10.07
C GLY A 212 -24.25 -18.14 9.90
N ARG A 213 -24.76 -17.53 8.81
CA ARG A 213 -26.20 -17.45 8.49
C ARG A 213 -26.61 -18.32 7.30
N LEU A 214 -25.66 -19.02 6.68
CA LEU A 214 -25.93 -19.89 5.56
C LEU A 214 -26.70 -21.12 6.05
N ARG A 215 -27.88 -21.39 5.49
CA ARG A 215 -28.46 -22.73 5.54
C ARG A 215 -28.69 -23.16 4.11
N LEU A 216 -27.97 -24.19 3.71
CA LEU A 216 -28.33 -24.91 2.50
C LEU A 216 -29.62 -25.64 2.81
N VAL A 217 -30.67 -25.29 2.07
CA VAL A 217 -31.81 -26.18 1.90
C VAL A 217 -31.21 -27.42 1.28
N ALA A 218 -31.07 -28.49 2.07
CA ALA A 218 -30.74 -29.79 1.52
C ALA A 218 -31.77 -30.04 0.44
N VAL A 219 -31.32 -30.31 -0.78
CA VAL A 219 -32.15 -30.89 -1.83
C VAL A 219 -32.57 -32.27 -1.29
N GLN A 220 -33.62 -32.30 -0.48
CA GLN A 220 -34.25 -33.50 0.02
C GLN A 220 -35.42 -33.83 -0.92
N GLU A 221 -35.26 -34.98 -1.59
CA GLU A 221 -36.32 -35.85 -2.10
C GLU A 221 -37.13 -35.38 -3.33
N GLU A 222 -36.54 -35.47 -4.53
CA GLU A 222 -37.28 -35.79 -5.78
C GLU A 222 -36.84 -37.16 -6.34
N SER A 223 -36.84 -38.19 -5.49
CA SER A 223 -36.87 -39.59 -5.97
C SER A 223 -37.83 -40.45 -5.14
N LYS A 224 -39.02 -39.91 -4.88
CA LYS A 224 -40.19 -40.71 -4.56
C LYS A 224 -41.27 -40.41 -5.60
N GLU A 225 -41.15 -41.09 -6.74
CA GLU A 225 -42.26 -41.80 -7.40
C GLU A 225 -41.68 -42.82 -8.37
#